data_AF-A0A970YTU4-F1
#
_entry.id   AF-A0A970YTU4-F1
#
_cell.length_a   1.000
_cell.length_b   1.000
_cell.length_c   1.000
_cell.angle_alpha   90.00
_cell.angle_beta   90.00
_cell.angle_gamma   90.00
#
_symmetry.space_group_name_H-M   'P 1'
#
loop_
_entity.id
_entity.type
_entity.pdbx_description
1 polymer ?
#
loop_
_entity_poly.entity_id
_entity_poly.type
_entity_poly.pdbx_seq_one_letter_code
_entity_poly.pdbx_strand_id
1 'polypeptide(L)' 'MVNRDTILGNPGLLCPKCTSNLDRTHIVQCKKCHTIVDIILAEPSEEPYTYFVDECSCCHDSAEKKTRLDSVYFPDAYV' A
#
# COMPACT_ATOMS: atom_id res chain seq x y z
N MET A 1 25.77 -11.98 6.93
CA MET A 1 24.61 -11.42 7.65
C MET A 1 23.79 -10.66 6.63
N VAL A 2 22.68 -11.23 6.17
CA VAL A 2 21.83 -10.61 5.15
C VAL A 2 20.97 -9.56 5.87
N ASN A 3 21.06 -8.32 5.41
CA ASN A 3 20.39 -7.19 6.04
C ASN A 3 18.89 -7.30 5.78
N ARG A 4 18.09 -7.55 6.84
CA ARG A 4 16.64 -7.78 6.76
C ARG A 4 15.89 -6.62 6.09
N ASP A 5 16.46 -5.43 6.17
CA ASP A 5 15.90 -4.20 5.61
C ASP A 5 15.95 -4.16 4.07
N THR A 6 16.82 -4.97 3.44
CA THR A 6 17.08 -4.86 1.99
C THR A 6 16.19 -5.79 1.15
N ILE A 7 15.61 -6.84 1.74
CA ILE A 7 14.81 -7.83 0.98
C ILE A 7 13.31 -7.48 0.97
N LEU A 8 12.79 -6.84 2.02
CA LEU A 8 11.34 -6.69 2.21
C LEU A 8 10.77 -5.29 1.94
N GLY A 9 11.64 -4.29 1.67
CA GLY A 9 11.24 -2.89 1.73
C GLY A 9 10.84 -2.51 3.16
N ASN A 10 11.05 -1.26 3.57
CA ASN A 10 10.73 -0.82 4.92
C ASN A 10 9.23 -1.08 5.21
N PRO A 11 8.84 -2.08 6.02
CA PRO A 11 7.46 -2.58 6.04
C PRO A 11 6.49 -1.65 6.80
N GLY A 12 6.91 -0.43 7.12
CA GLY A 12 6.21 0.43 8.06
C GLY A 12 6.18 -0.18 9.46
N LEU A 13 5.54 0.52 10.40
CA LEU A 13 5.44 0.15 11.82
C LEU A 13 4.57 -1.11 12.03
N LEU A 14 5.06 -2.28 11.64
CA LEU A 14 4.49 -3.55 12.04
C LEU A 14 4.72 -3.77 13.54
N CYS A 15 3.73 -4.35 14.22
CA CYS A 15 3.91 -4.72 15.63
C CYS A 15 4.96 -5.85 15.75
N PRO A 16 5.62 -6.02 16.91
CA PRO A 16 6.70 -6.99 17.07
C PRO A 16 6.34 -8.43 16.66
N LYS A 17 5.08 -8.82 16.85
CA LYS A 17 4.55 -10.14 16.47
C LYS A 17 4.41 -10.31 14.95
N CYS A 18 4.01 -9.26 14.23
CA CYS A 18 3.94 -9.30 12.78
C CYS A 18 5.34 -9.33 12.19
N THR A 19 6.27 -8.53 12.73
CA THR A 19 7.67 -8.50 12.30
C THR A 19 8.38 -9.84 12.50
N SER A 20 8.08 -10.56 13.60
CA SER A 20 8.67 -11.87 13.87
C SER A 20 8.17 -13.00 12.97
N ASN A 21 7.08 -12.79 12.22
CA ASN A 21 6.47 -13.80 11.37
C ASN A 21 6.68 -13.54 9.87
N LEU A 22 7.38 -12.45 9.50
CA LEU A 22 7.58 -12.08 8.09
C LEU A 22 8.30 -13.14 7.27
N ASP A 23 9.17 -13.91 7.92
CA ASP A 23 9.90 -15.05 7.35
C ASP A 23 9.02 -16.28 7.10
N ARG A 24 7.74 -16.23 7.47
CA ARG A 24 6.76 -17.31 7.29
C ARG A 24 5.48 -16.80 6.66
N THR A 25 5.48 -15.62 6.06
CA THR A 25 4.28 -14.99 5.49
C THR A 25 4.56 -14.37 4.15
N HIS A 26 3.63 -14.56 3.22
CA HIS A 26 3.52 -13.71 2.05
C HIS A 26 2.98 -12.34 2.44
N ILE A 27 3.46 -11.32 1.74
CA ILE A 27 3.02 -9.94 1.92
C ILE A 27 2.33 -9.50 0.64
N VAL A 28 1.15 -8.90 0.75
CA VAL A 28 0.51 -8.22 -0.38
C VAL A 28 0.68 -6.72 -0.20
N GLN A 29 1.38 -6.08 -1.13
CA GLN A 29 1.72 -4.65 -1.05
C GLN A 29 1.18 -3.89 -2.26
N CYS A 30 0.70 -2.66 -2.03
CA CYS A 30 0.32 -1.75 -3.11
C CYS A 30 1.56 -1.17 -3.81
N LYS A 31 1.62 -1.22 -5.14
CA LYS A 31 2.71 -0.60 -5.92
C LYS A 31 2.73 0.92 -5.83
N LYS A 32 1.57 1.57 -5.70
CA LYS A 32 1.44 3.03 -5.72
C LYS A 32 1.83 3.70 -4.40
N CYS A 33 1.36 3.16 -3.27
CA CYS A 33 1.53 3.77 -1.96
C CYS A 33 2.34 2.93 -0.97
N HIS A 34 2.83 1.75 -1.40
CA HIS A 34 3.61 0.82 -0.59
C HIS A 34 2.92 0.33 0.70
N THR A 35 1.61 0.57 0.84
CA THR A 35 0.82 0.05 1.95
C THR A 35 0.72 -1.47 1.86
N ILE A 36 0.94 -2.15 2.99
CA ILE A 36 0.64 -3.57 3.14
C ILE A 36 -0.88 -3.73 3.19
N VAL A 37 -1.42 -4.43 2.20
CA VAL A 37 -2.86 -4.70 2.06
C VAL A 37 -3.24 -5.96 2.82
N ASP A 38 -2.36 -6.97 2.81
CA ASP A 38 -2.60 -8.24 3.48
C ASP A 38 -1.29 -8.97 3.87
N ILE A 39 -1.39 -9.87 4.84
CA ILE A 39 -0.32 -10.75 5.31
C ILE A 39 -0.88 -12.17 5.40
N ILE A 40 -0.38 -13.06 4.57
CA ILE A 40 -0.88 -14.44 4.42
C ILE A 40 0.20 -15.40 4.90
N LEU A 41 -0.15 -16.39 5.72
CA LEU A 41 0.82 -17.40 6.15
C LEU A 41 1.30 -18.21 4.93
N ALA A 42 2.61 -18.35 4.78
CA ALA A 42 3.20 -19.21 3.78
C ALA A 42 3.06 -20.67 4.21
N GLU A 43 2.80 -21.57 3.26
CA GLU A 43 2.85 -22.99 3.52
C GLU A 43 4.29 -23.40 3.92
N PRO A 44 4.48 -24.47 4.73
CA PRO A 44 5.81 -24.83 5.23
C PRO A 44 6.86 -25.14 4.15
N SER A 45 6.42 -25.49 2.94
CA SER A 45 7.27 -25.76 1.77
C SER A 45 7.40 -24.58 0.81
N GLU A 46 6.70 -23.47 1.06
CA GLU A 46 6.69 -22.30 0.20
C GLU A 46 7.64 -21.22 0.72
N GLU A 47 8.37 -20.58 -0.18
CA GLU A 47 9.21 -19.44 0.17
C GLU A 47 8.34 -18.17 0.31
N PRO A 48 8.46 -17.41 1.41
CA PRO A 48 7.76 -16.14 1.56
C PRO A 48 8.01 -15.20 0.38
N TYR A 49 6.96 -14.56 -0.11
CA TYR A 49 7.02 -13.69 -1.28
C TYR A 49 6.18 -12.44 -1.09
N THR A 50 6.64 -11.32 -1.67
CA THR A 50 5.89 -10.07 -1.71
C THR A 50 5.14 -9.96 -3.03
N TYR A 51 3.83 -10.17 -2.97
CA TYR A 51 2.91 -9.90 -4.07
C TYR A 51 2.61 -8.42 -4.16
N PHE A 52 2.44 -7.93 -5.39
CA PHE A 52 2.18 -6.52 -5.65
C PHE A 52 0.85 -6.32 -6.36
N VAL A 53 -0.04 -5.53 -5.75
CA VAL A 53 -1.28 -5.05 -6.40
C VAL A 53 -1.06 -3.66 -7.00
N ASP A 54 -1.67 -3.38 -8.14
CA ASP A 54 -1.46 -2.10 -8.84
C ASP A 54 -2.03 -0.91 -8.06
N GLU A 55 -3.14 -1.12 -7.35
CA GLU A 55 -3.79 -0.10 -6.54
C GLU A 55 -4.55 -0.72 -5.36
N CYS A 56 -4.56 -0.06 -4.21
CA CYS A 56 -5.37 -0.44 -3.04
C CYS A 56 -6.48 0.60 -2.81
N SER A 57 -7.45 0.27 -1.95
CA SER A 57 -8.54 1.19 -1.58
C SER A 57 -8.04 2.53 -1.02
N CYS A 58 -6.91 2.54 -0.31
CA CYS A 58 -6.30 3.76 0.23
C CYS A 58 -5.78 4.72 -0.86
N CYS A 59 -5.45 4.20 -2.06
CA CYS A 59 -5.06 5.05 -3.18
C CYS A 59 -6.25 5.82 -3.77
N HIS A 60 -7.44 5.22 -3.78
CA HIS A 60 -8.67 5.86 -4.25
C HIS A 60 -9.14 6.99 -3.33
N ASP A 61 -9.05 6.81 -2.01
CA ASP A 61 -9.35 7.88 -1.03
C ASP A 61 -8.43 9.10 -1.17
N SER A 62 -7.26 8.93 -1.80
CA SER A 62 -6.35 10.04 -2.11
C SER A 62 -6.76 10.80 -3.39
N ALA A 63 -7.49 10.16 -4.30
CA ALA A 63 -7.87 10.69 -5.60
C ALA A 63 -9.27 11.32 -5.63
N GLU A 64 -10.22 10.83 -4.82
CA GLU A 64 -11.60 11.38 -4.78
C GLU A 64 -11.69 12.80 -4.19
N LYS A 65 -10.58 13.37 -3.69
CA LYS A 65 -10.52 14.77 -3.25
C LYS A 65 -10.18 15.79 -4.33
N LYS A 66 -9.93 15.39 -5.59
CA LYS A 66 -9.55 16.33 -6.66
C LYS A 66 -10.57 16.52 -7.78
N THR A 67 -11.78 15.94 -7.66
CA THR A 67 -12.76 16.00 -8.76
C THR A 67 -14.12 16.43 -8.26
N ARG A 68 -14.25 17.72 -7.90
CA ARG A 68 -15.49 18.50 -8.01
C ARG A 68 -15.26 19.98 -7.66
N LEU A 69 -14.49 20.64 -8.51
CA LEU A 69 -14.71 22.05 -8.83
C LEU A 69 -14.56 22.13 -10.35
N ASP A 70 -15.53 21.55 -11.07
CA ASP A 70 -15.72 21.91 -12.45
C ASP A 70 -16.01 23.41 -12.47
N SER A 71 -15.17 24.13 -13.20
CA SER A 71 -15.26 25.56 -13.43
C SER A 71 -16.64 25.90 -13.98
N VAL A 72 -17.53 26.43 -13.13
CA VAL A 72 -18.69 27.17 -13.65
C VAL A 72 -18.19 28.59 -13.93
N TYR A 73 -17.80 28.81 -15.18
CA TYR A 73 -17.70 30.13 -15.76
C TYR A 73 -19.07 30.82 -15.61
N PHE A 74 -19.15 31.85 -14.77
CA PHE A 74 -20.28 32.78 -14.73
C PHE A 74 -19.86 34.07 -15.45
N PRO A 75 -20.40 34.40 -16.64
CA PRO A 75 -20.03 35.60 -17.38
C PRO A 75 -20.61 36.91 -16.83
N ASP A 76 -21.38 36.91 -15.73
CA ASP A 76 -22.16 38.08 -15.31
C ASP A 76 -21.62 38.80 -14.07
N ALA A 77 -20.31 39.11 -14.06
CA ALA A 77 -19.76 40.11 -13.12
C ALA A 77 -19.87 41.53 -13.70
N TYR A 78 -21.10 42.01 -13.87
CA TYR A 78 -21.43 43.42 -13.94
C TYR A 78 -22.81 43.63 -13.29
N VAL A 79 -22.82 44.09 -12.03
CA VAL A 79 -23.65 45.20 -11.55
C VAL A 79 -22.93 45.89 -10.39
#